data_AF-A0A926B5U9-F1
#
_entry.id   AF-A0A926B5U9-F1
#
_cell.length_a   1.000
_cell.length_b   1.000
_cell.length_c   1.000
_cell.angle_alpha   90.00
_cell.angle_beta   90.00
_cell.angle_gamma   90.00
#
_symmetry.space_group_name_H-M   'P 1'
#
loop_
_entity.id
_entity.type
_entity.pdbx_description
1 polymer ?
#
loop_
_entity_poly.entity_id
_entity_poly.type
_entity_poly.pdbx_seq_one_letter_code
_entity_poly.pdbx_strand_id
1 'polypeptide(L)'
;MFKATHFGIDHVLATLLVLAFLAYGASRYAAAVGGAGDAGLVPPPRFGLRNLFEILSDAILNLMEGVMGEKDARRFLPLIGTLFFFILFSNLLSLIPGFIPPTDTLKTNLALSGLVFLATHVLGVRAHGIKYFKHFLGP
;
A
#
# COMPACT_ATOMS: atom_id res chain seq x y z
N MET A 1 -6.83 -22.18 3.64
CA MET A 1 -5.70 -23.13 3.64
C MET A 1 -4.93 -22.89 2.36
N PHE A 2 -3.71 -22.34 2.43
CA PHE A 2 -2.95 -21.91 1.25
C PHE A 2 -2.77 -23.06 0.25
N LYS A 3 -3.00 -22.82 -1.05
CA LYS A 3 -2.77 -23.83 -2.10
C LYS A 3 -1.28 -24.21 -2.16
N ALA A 4 -1.02 -25.51 -2.33
CA ALA A 4 0.34 -26.06 -2.41
C ALA A 4 1.16 -25.37 -3.51
N THR A 5 2.16 -24.59 -3.09
CA THR A 5 2.83 -23.61 -3.94
C THR A 5 3.98 -24.24 -4.73
N HIS A 6 3.64 -24.84 -5.87
CA HIS A 6 4.63 -25.09 -6.92
C HIS A 6 5.14 -23.72 -7.43
N PHE A 7 6.38 -23.63 -7.92
CA PHE A 7 6.88 -22.43 -8.62
C PHE A 7 6.15 -22.28 -9.96
N GLY A 8 4.86 -21.98 -9.90
CA GLY A 8 4.02 -21.72 -11.05
C GLY A 8 4.34 -20.34 -11.60
N ILE A 9 4.72 -20.28 -12.87
CA ILE A 9 4.98 -19.04 -13.60
C ILE A 9 3.72 -18.16 -13.65
N ASP A 10 2.54 -18.77 -13.57
CA ASP A 10 1.22 -18.13 -13.54
C ASP A 10 1.04 -17.12 -12.40
N HIS A 11 1.44 -17.49 -11.18
CA HIS A 11 1.34 -16.61 -10.01
C HIS A 11 2.33 -15.44 -10.11
N VAL A 12 3.54 -15.70 -10.60
CA VAL A 12 4.57 -14.68 -10.80
C VAL A 12 4.12 -13.68 -11.86
N LEU A 13 3.57 -14.16 -12.98
CA LEU A 13 3.04 -13.32 -14.05
C LEU A 13 1.86 -12.46 -13.58
N ALA A 14 0.90 -13.03 -12.83
CA ALA A 14 -0.21 -12.27 -12.26
C ALA A 14 0.30 -11.17 -11.31
N THR A 15 1.27 -11.50 -10.46
CA THR A 15 1.90 -10.54 -9.54
C THR A 15 2.60 -9.41 -10.30
N LEU A 16 3.36 -9.72 -11.35
CA LEU A 16 4.05 -8.74 -12.18
C LEU A 16 3.06 -7.85 -12.95
N LEU A 17 1.94 -8.40 -13.43
CA LEU A 17 0.90 -7.63 -14.11
C LEU A 17 0.24 -6.63 -13.13
N VAL A 18 -0.12 -7.09 -11.93
CA VAL A 18 -0.66 -6.21 -10.87
C VAL A 18 0.35 -5.14 -10.47
N LEU A 19 1.62 -5.51 -10.29
CA LEU A 19 2.68 -4.55 -9.97
C LEU A 19 2.91 -3.55 -11.11
N ALA A 20 2.86 -3.98 -12.36
CA ALA A 20 2.97 -3.10 -13.52
C ALA A 20 1.76 -2.15 -13.61
N PHE A 21 0.56 -2.64 -13.35
CA PHE A 21 -0.66 -1.81 -13.30
C PHE A 21 -0.58 -0.78 -12.17
N LEU A 22 -0.13 -1.18 -10.98
CA LEU A 22 0.05 -0.28 -9.84
C LEU A 22 1.19 0.72 -10.08
N ALA A 23 2.32 0.29 -10.65
CA ALA A 23 3.43 1.17 -10.99
C ALA A 23 3.03 2.17 -12.09
N TYR A 24 2.23 1.74 -13.07
CA TYR A 24 1.65 2.63 -14.07
C TYR A 24 0.65 3.61 -13.44
N GLY A 25 -0.25 3.15 -12.57
CA GLY A 25 -1.19 4.01 -11.84
C GLY A 25 -0.47 5.03 -10.95
N ALA A 26 0.53 4.57 -10.18
CA ALA A 26 1.33 5.40 -9.28
C ALA A 26 2.20 6.40 -10.04
N SER A 27 2.81 6.01 -11.17
CA SER A 27 3.57 6.95 -12.02
C SER A 27 2.67 7.97 -12.71
N ARG A 28 1.46 7.59 -13.13
CA ARG A 28 0.47 8.52 -13.69
C ARG A 28 -0.08 9.47 -12.63
N TYR A 29 -0.29 8.98 -11.41
CA TYR A 29 -0.67 9.81 -10.26
C TYR A 29 0.46 10.77 -9.88
N ALA A 30 1.69 10.26 -9.72
CA ALA A 30 2.87 11.08 -9.42
C ALA A 30 3.19 12.09 -10.53
N ALA A 31 2.99 11.76 -11.80
CA ALA A 31 3.14 12.70 -12.92
C ALA A 31 2.00 13.73 -12.98
N ALA A 32 0.77 13.35 -12.60
CA ALA A 32 -0.35 14.28 -12.48
C ALA A 32 -0.18 15.24 -11.29
N VAL A 33 0.40 14.78 -10.20
CA VAL A 33 0.71 15.58 -9.00
C VAL A 33 1.98 16.41 -9.18
N GLY A 34 3.01 15.90 -9.86
CA GLY A 34 4.27 16.60 -10.12
C GLY A 34 4.24 17.55 -11.32
N GLY A 35 3.35 17.32 -12.29
CA GLY A 35 3.12 18.22 -13.43
C GLY A 35 2.16 19.37 -13.11
N ALA A 36 1.43 19.29 -12.00
CA ALA A 36 0.61 20.36 -11.50
C ALA A 36 1.35 21.03 -10.34
N GLY A 37 1.89 22.23 -10.56
CA GLY A 37 2.14 23.16 -9.45
C GLY A 37 0.84 23.47 -8.68
N ASP A 38 0.85 24.47 -7.81
CA ASP A 38 -0.28 24.88 -6.93
C ASP A 38 -1.67 25.04 -7.59
N ALA A 39 -1.77 25.01 -8.93
CA ALA A 39 -3.01 24.99 -9.70
C ALA A 39 -3.66 23.59 -9.88
N GLY A 40 -3.06 22.50 -9.40
CA GLY A 40 -3.58 21.12 -9.53
C GLY A 40 -4.74 20.74 -8.61
N LEU A 41 -5.01 21.58 -7.61
CA LEU A 41 -6.02 21.39 -6.56
C LEU A 41 -7.44 21.77 -7.00
N VAL A 42 -7.73 21.86 -8.30
CA VAL A 42 -9.10 22.02 -8.80
C VAL A 42 -9.66 20.65 -9.12
N PRO A 43 -10.66 20.15 -8.36
CA PRO A 43 -11.32 18.89 -8.67
C PRO A 43 -11.95 18.99 -10.07
N PRO A 44 -11.65 18.06 -10.99
CA PRO A 44 -12.33 18.06 -12.28
C PRO A 44 -13.84 17.81 -12.05
N PRO A 45 -14.74 18.52 -12.74
CA PRO A 45 -16.19 18.47 -12.50
C PRO A 45 -16.87 17.14 -12.89
N ARG A 46 -16.12 16.06 -13.12
CA ARG A 46 -16.60 14.75 -13.57
C ARG A 46 -16.07 13.63 -12.67
N PHE A 47 -16.94 12.71 -12.26
CA PHE A 47 -16.54 11.46 -11.61
C PHE A 47 -15.62 10.68 -12.54
N GLY A 48 -14.37 10.49 -12.10
CA GLY A 48 -13.34 9.74 -12.82
C GLY A 48 -12.43 9.01 -11.86
N LEU A 49 -11.56 8.14 -12.39
CA LEU A 49 -10.63 7.33 -11.60
C LEU A 49 -9.75 8.20 -10.68
N ARG A 50 -9.31 9.38 -11.16
CA ARG A 50 -8.56 10.34 -10.35
C ARG A 50 -9.29 10.71 -9.05
N ASN A 51 -10.57 11.07 -9.14
CA ASN A 51 -11.39 11.46 -8.00
C ASN A 51 -11.59 10.29 -7.02
N LEU A 52 -11.70 9.06 -7.53
CA LEU A 52 -11.74 7.86 -6.68
C LEU A 52 -10.43 7.67 -5.90
N PHE A 53 -9.28 7.83 -6.56
CA PHE A 53 -7.97 7.74 -5.90
C PHE A 53 -7.75 8.85 -4.88
N GLU A 54 -8.20 10.09 -5.15
CA GLU A 54 -8.16 11.20 -4.20
C GLU A 54 -9.00 10.88 -2.95
N ILE A 55 -10.27 10.47 -3.12
CA ILE A 55 -11.15 10.11 -2.00
C ILE A 55 -10.56 8.95 -1.16
N LEU A 56 -10.05 7.90 -1.81
CA LEU A 56 -9.46 6.77 -1.10
C LEU A 56 -8.16 7.16 -0.38
N SER A 57 -7.32 8.00 -1.01
CA SER A 57 -6.08 8.46 -0.40
C SER A 57 -6.35 9.37 0.81
N ASP A 58 -7.32 10.27 0.70
CA ASP A 58 -7.75 11.13 1.80
C ASP A 58 -8.36 10.31 2.93
N ALA A 59 -9.15 9.27 2.64
CA ALA A 59 -9.70 8.39 3.66
C ALA A 59 -8.60 7.67 4.45
N ILE A 60 -7.56 7.18 3.76
CA ILE A 60 -6.40 6.54 4.40
C ILE A 60 -5.60 7.56 5.20
N LEU A 61 -5.36 8.75 4.65
CA LEU A 61 -4.61 9.80 5.33
C LEU A 61 -5.31 10.19 6.64
N ASN A 62 -6.61 10.49 6.59
CA ASN A 62 -7.39 10.82 7.80
C ASN A 62 -7.34 9.71 8.86
N LEU A 63 -7.42 8.44 8.44
CA LEU A 63 -7.26 7.30 9.35
C LEU A 63 -5.87 7.27 9.99
N MET A 64 -4.83 7.49 9.20
CA MET A 64 -3.46 7.51 9.68
C MET A 64 -3.22 8.68 10.64
N GLU A 65 -3.72 9.87 10.32
CA GLU A 65 -3.62 11.06 11.17
C GLU A 65 -4.27 10.82 12.55
N GLY A 66 -5.41 10.14 12.57
CA GLY A 66 -6.08 9.75 13.83
C GLY A 66 -5.31 8.75 14.69
N VAL A 67 -4.38 7.97 14.11
CA VAL A 67 -3.63 6.92 14.81
C VAL A 67 -2.23 7.37 15.22
N MET A 68 -1.50 8.07 14.33
CA MET A 68 -0.08 8.41 14.55
C MET A 68 0.21 9.91 14.49
N GLY A 69 -0.80 10.76 14.28
CA GLY A 69 -0.66 12.21 14.15
C GLY A 69 -0.25 12.66 12.75
N GLU A 70 -0.51 13.93 12.42
CA GLU A 70 -0.38 14.48 11.06
C GLU A 70 1.02 14.31 10.44
N LYS A 71 2.06 14.60 11.22
CA LYS A 71 3.44 14.58 10.74
C LYS A 71 3.90 13.18 10.33
N ASP A 72 3.61 12.17 11.15
CA ASP A 72 4.00 10.80 10.88
C ASP A 72 3.07 10.15 9.85
N ALA A 73 1.78 10.52 9.83
CA ALA A 73 0.84 10.09 8.80
C ALA A 73 1.32 10.48 7.40
N ARG A 74 1.64 11.76 7.16
CA ARG A 74 2.18 12.21 5.86
C ARG A 74 3.49 11.51 5.49
N ARG A 75 4.34 11.21 6.48
CA ARG A 75 5.62 10.51 6.27
C ARG A 75 5.43 9.05 5.86
N PHE A 76 4.47 8.35 6.44
CA PHE A 76 4.24 6.93 6.16
C PHE A 76 3.18 6.66 5.10
N LEU A 77 2.48 7.70 4.63
CA LEU A 77 1.45 7.60 3.61
C LEU A 77 1.92 6.86 2.35
N PRO A 78 3.13 7.09 1.80
CA PRO A 78 3.56 6.36 0.61
C PRO A 78 3.65 4.84 0.82
N LEU A 79 4.12 4.40 1.99
CA LEU A 79 4.25 2.97 2.30
C LEU A 79 2.87 2.34 2.58
N ILE A 80 2.11 2.94 3.50
CA ILE A 80 0.82 2.40 3.93
C ILE A 80 -0.22 2.50 2.81
N GLY A 81 -0.26 3.63 2.09
CA GLY A 81 -1.14 3.83 0.95
C GLY A 81 -0.87 2.84 -0.18
N THR A 82 0.40 2.58 -0.52
CA THR A 82 0.75 1.58 -1.55
C THR A 82 0.32 0.18 -1.14
N LEU A 83 0.54 -0.20 0.12
CA LEU A 83 0.08 -1.49 0.65
C LEU A 83 -1.44 -1.60 0.62
N PHE A 84 -2.16 -0.54 1.01
CA PHE A 84 -3.61 -0.50 0.96
C PHE A 84 -4.12 -0.75 -0.46
N PHE A 85 -3.65 0.03 -1.46
CA PHE A 85 -4.09 -0.13 -2.84
C PHE A 85 -3.69 -1.49 -3.42
N PHE A 86 -2.48 -1.98 -3.11
CA PHE A 86 -2.05 -3.31 -3.54
C PHE A 86 -3.01 -4.40 -3.04
N ILE A 87 -3.31 -4.41 -1.75
CA ILE A 87 -4.19 -5.42 -1.15
C ILE A 87 -5.62 -5.26 -1.69
N LEU A 88 -6.12 -4.03 -1.77
CA LEU A 88 -7.46 -3.73 -2.29
C LEU A 88 -7.64 -4.27 -3.71
N PHE A 89 -6.76 -3.90 -4.64
CA PHE A 89 -6.88 -4.34 -6.03
C PHE A 89 -6.58 -5.82 -6.20
N SER A 90 -5.63 -6.39 -5.46
CA SER A 90 -5.39 -7.84 -5.45
C SER A 90 -6.66 -8.60 -5.06
N ASN A 91 -7.35 -8.14 -4.00
CA ASN A 91 -8.58 -8.77 -3.55
C ASN A 91 -9.76 -8.52 -4.50
N LEU A 92 -9.86 -7.34 -5.13
CA LEU A 92 -10.89 -7.07 -6.13
C LEU A 92 -10.70 -7.91 -7.40
N LEU A 93 -9.46 -8.15 -7.83
CA LEU A 93 -9.16 -9.01 -8.98
C LEU A 93 -9.62 -10.46 -8.76
N SER A 94 -9.67 -10.92 -7.51
CA SER A 94 -10.17 -12.27 -7.16
C SER A 94 -11.64 -12.48 -7.50
N LEU A 95 -12.42 -11.40 -7.66
CA LEU A 95 -13.83 -11.47 -8.03
C LEU A 95 -14.03 -11.83 -9.51
N ILE A 96 -13.00 -11.67 -10.34
CA ILE A 96 -13.05 -12.00 -11.76
C ILE A 96 -12.72 -13.49 -11.94
N PRO A 97 -13.64 -14.32 -12.47
CA PRO A 97 -13.39 -15.73 -12.70
C PRO A 97 -12.16 -15.94 -13.60
N GLY A 98 -11.23 -16.80 -13.17
CA GLY A 98 -10.00 -17.10 -13.92
C GLY A 98 -8.74 -16.34 -13.48
N PHE A 99 -8.87 -15.34 -12.59
CA PHE A 99 -7.70 -14.67 -11.99
C PHE A 99 -7.39 -15.25 -10.60
N ILE A 100 -6.13 -15.61 -10.39
CA ILE A 100 -5.62 -15.97 -9.06
C ILE A 100 -4.97 -14.72 -8.46
N PRO A 101 -5.47 -14.18 -7.34
CA PRO A 101 -4.94 -12.95 -6.79
C PRO A 101 -3.56 -13.22 -6.16
N PRO A 102 -2.61 -12.27 -6.28
CA PRO A 102 -1.29 -12.39 -5.65
C PRO A 102 -1.34 -12.69 -4.13
N THR A 103 -2.37 -12.19 -3.45
CA THR A 103 -2.65 -12.37 -2.01
C THR A 103 -3.07 -13.79 -1.62
N ASP A 104 -3.38 -14.69 -2.56
CA ASP A 104 -3.73 -16.09 -2.27
C ASP A 104 -2.51 -16.96 -1.94
N THR A 105 -1.30 -16.45 -2.21
CA THR A 105 -0.06 -17.19 -1.97
C THR A 105 0.60 -16.79 -0.65
N LEU A 106 1.10 -17.79 0.08
CA LEU A 106 1.86 -17.58 1.31
C LEU A 106 3.12 -16.73 1.06
N LYS A 107 3.78 -16.92 -0.10
CA LYS A 107 5.02 -16.21 -0.46
C LYS A 107 4.83 -14.69 -0.51
N THR A 108 3.77 -14.22 -1.17
CA THR A 108 3.45 -12.79 -1.26
C THR A 108 3.11 -12.23 0.11
N ASN A 109 2.28 -12.94 0.89
CA ASN A 109 1.91 -12.49 2.23
C ASN A 109 3.13 -12.41 3.17
N LEU A 110 4.04 -13.40 3.12
CA LEU A 110 5.28 -13.40 3.90
C LEU A 110 6.20 -12.25 3.50
N ALA A 111 6.31 -11.93 2.20
CA ALA A 111 7.13 -10.82 1.73
C ALA A 111 6.58 -9.47 2.23
N LEU A 112 5.26 -9.26 2.13
CA LEU A 112 4.61 -8.04 2.60
C LEU A 112 4.69 -7.91 4.12
N SER A 113 4.39 -8.98 4.86
CA SER A 113 4.48 -8.96 6.32
C SER A 113 5.91 -8.74 6.80
N GLY A 114 6.89 -9.37 6.14
CA GLY A 114 8.31 -9.18 6.44
C GLY A 114 8.76 -7.74 6.21
N LEU A 115 8.35 -7.12 5.09
CA LEU A 115 8.64 -5.72 4.80
C LEU A 115 8.08 -4.80 5.89
N VAL A 116 6.80 -4.94 6.24
CA VAL A 116 6.15 -4.11 7.26
C VAL A 116 6.77 -4.35 8.63
N PHE A 117 7.03 -5.61 8.99
CA PHE A 117 7.64 -5.99 10.26
C PHE A 117 9.03 -5.34 10.43
N LEU A 118 9.88 -5.44 9.41
CA LEU A 118 11.21 -4.84 9.45
C LEU A 118 11.12 -3.31 9.48
N ALA A 119 10.24 -2.71 8.67
CA ALA A 119 10.04 -1.27 8.66
C ALA A 119 9.63 -0.75 10.05
N THR A 120 8.63 -1.35 10.70
CA THR A 120 8.15 -0.90 12.01
C THR A 120 9.22 -1.04 13.10
N HIS A 121 9.97 -2.14 13.12
CA HIS A 121 11.02 -2.34 14.12
C HIS A 121 12.21 -1.41 13.90
N VAL A 122 12.66 -1.24 12.65
CA VAL A 122 13.75 -0.30 12.33
C VAL A 122 13.36 1.13 12.70
N LEU A 123 12.12 1.55 12.38
CA LEU A 123 11.63 2.88 12.71
C LEU A 123 11.43 3.06 14.22
N GLY A 124 10.91 2.05 14.91
CA GLY A 124 10.74 2.07 16.36
C GLY A 124 12.06 2.20 17.11
N VAL A 125 13.08 1.44 16.69
CA VAL A 125 14.45 1.55 17.23
C VAL A 125 15.08 2.89 16.87
N ARG A 126 14.85 3.44 15.67
CA ARG A 126 15.38 4.77 15.30
C ARG A 126 14.72 5.90 16.09
N ALA A 127 13.43 5.79 16.42
CA ALA A 127 12.70 6.82 17.15
C ALA A 127 12.97 6.79 18.66
N HIS A 128 13.07 5.60 19.26
CA HIS A 128 13.17 5.42 20.72
C HIS A 128 14.49 4.80 21.21
N GLY A 129 15.40 4.45 20.31
CA GLY A 129 16.67 3.81 20.63
C GLY A 129 16.47 2.43 21.27
N ILE A 130 17.43 2.01 22.09
CA ILE A 130 17.35 0.74 22.85
C ILE A 130 16.13 0.71 23.80
N LYS A 131 15.59 1.88 24.17
CA LYS A 131 14.37 1.98 24.99
C LYS A 131 13.12 1.48 24.26
N TYR A 132 13.15 1.35 22.93
CA TYR A 132 12.08 0.71 22.14
C TYR A 132 11.74 -0.69 22.68
N PHE A 133 12.75 -1.49 23.00
CA PHE A 133 12.54 -2.85 23.51
C PHE A 133 11.89 -2.88 24.89
N LYS A 134 11.99 -1.79 25.68
CA LYS A 134 11.28 -1.68 26.95
C LYS A 134 9.77 -1.65 26.74
N HIS A 135 9.29 -1.19 25.59
CA HIS A 135 7.86 -1.15 25.29
C HIS A 135 7.23 -2.55 25.19
N PHE A 136 8.04 -3.59 24.94
CA PHE A 136 7.61 -4.99 24.92
C PHE A 136 7.67 -5.67 26.30
N LEU A 137 8.27 -5.02 27.29
CA LEU A 137 8.47 -5.59 28.64
C LEU A 137 7.36 -5.20 29.63
N GLY A 138 6.29 -4.55 29.17
CA GLY A 138 5.19 -4.06 30.00
C GLY A 138 5.40 -2.65 30.55
N PRO A 139 4.38 -2.03 31.18
CA PRO A 139 4.45 -0.70 31.77
C PRO A 139 5.45 -0.61 32.93
#